data_AF-A0A936C104-F1
#
_entry.id   AF-A0A936C104-F1
#
_cell.length_a   1.000
_cell.length_b   1.000
_cell.length_c   1.000
_cell.angle_alpha   90.00
_cell.angle_beta   90.00
_cell.angle_gamma   90.00
#
_symmetry.space_group_name_H-M   'P 1'
#
loop_
_entity.id
_entity.type
_entity.pdbx_description
1 polymer ?
#
loop_
_entity_poly.entity_id
_entity_poly.type
_entity_poly.pdbx_seq_one_letter_code
_entity_poly.pdbx_strand_id
1 'polypeptide(L)' 'MTQYRVTNLSDKTPKMEQDKLRTELKAMKGVDKVEIFPVKSEISISFKDKTPEKSVLAAAVTKAGFSLGAAV' A
#
# COMPACT_ATOMS: atom_id res chain seq x y z
N MET A 1 -5.60 -8.59 8.71
CA MET A 1 -5.29 -8.20 7.32
C MET A 1 -6.10 -6.94 7.05
N THR A 2 -5.46 -5.84 6.65
CA THR A 2 -6.13 -4.53 6.50
C THR A 2 -6.05 -4.08 5.06
N GLN A 3 -7.19 -3.70 4.49
CA GLN A 3 -7.30 -3.21 3.12
C GLN A 3 -7.30 -1.70 3.08
N TYR A 4 -6.53 -1.15 2.15
CA TYR A 4 -6.46 0.28 1.90
C TYR A 4 -6.72 0.55 0.43
N ARG A 5 -7.57 1.54 0.17
CA ARG A 5 -7.79 2.02 -1.18
C ARG A 5 -6.66 2.95 -1.59
N VAL A 6 -6.23 2.87 -2.84
CA VAL A 6 -5.15 3.69 -3.39
C VAL A 6 -5.65 4.38 -4.65
N THR A 7 -5.85 5.69 -4.60
CA THR A 7 -6.59 6.46 -5.61
C THR A 7 -5.91 6.55 -6.96
N ASN A 8 -4.60 6.27 -7.04
CA ASN A 8 -3.81 6.32 -8.27
C ASN A 8 -3.23 4.96 -8.67
N LEU A 9 -3.78 3.88 -8.10
CA LEU A 9 -3.41 2.51 -8.44
C LEU A 9 -4.45 1.96 -9.44
N SER A 10 -4.02 1.45 -10.57
CA SER A 10 -4.90 0.93 -11.64
C SER A 10 -4.22 -0.20 -12.40
N ASP A 11 -4.93 -0.96 -13.22
CA ASP A 11 -4.31 -2.03 -14.05
C ASP A 11 -3.20 -1.49 -14.98
N LYS A 12 -3.34 -0.23 -15.39
CA LYS A 12 -2.33 0.52 -16.17
C LYS A 12 -1.08 0.90 -15.39
N THR A 13 -1.07 0.75 -14.05
CA THR A 13 0.10 1.07 -13.24
C THR A 13 1.24 0.10 -13.60
N PRO A 14 2.42 0.61 -14.02
CA PRO A 14 3.54 -0.24 -14.41
C PRO A 14 3.95 -1.17 -13.27
N LYS A 15 4.36 -2.41 -13.58
CA LYS A 15 4.91 -3.35 -12.59
C LYS A 15 6.04 -2.71 -11.76
N MET A 16 6.87 -1.86 -12.38
CA MET A 16 7.96 -1.17 -11.69
C MET A 16 7.46 -0.26 -10.56
N GLU A 17 6.34 0.44 -10.76
CA GLU A 17 5.74 1.29 -9.72
C GLU A 17 5.04 0.45 -8.64
N GLN A 18 4.38 -0.64 -9.03
CA GLN A 18 3.81 -1.59 -8.07
C GLN A 18 4.89 -2.22 -7.19
N ASP A 19 6.04 -2.57 -7.76
CA ASP A 19 7.16 -3.16 -7.01
C ASP A 19 7.82 -2.14 -6.07
N LYS A 20 7.92 -0.88 -6.50
CA LYS A 20 8.36 0.23 -5.64
C LYS A 20 7.41 0.44 -4.47
N LEU A 21 6.09 0.47 -4.71
CA LEU A 21 5.06 0.55 -3.67
C LEU A 21 5.18 -0.62 -2.69
N ARG A 22 5.32 -1.85 -3.21
CA ARG A 22 5.48 -3.05 -2.39
C ARG A 22 6.73 -2.97 -1.52
N THR A 23 7.84 -2.49 -2.07
CA THR A 23 9.12 -2.36 -1.37
C THR A 23 9.02 -1.34 -0.23
N GLU A 24 8.45 -0.16 -0.49
CA GLU A 24 8.25 0.87 0.53
C GLU A 24 7.30 0.39 1.64
N LEU A 25 6.22 -0.31 1.29
CA LEU A 25 5.30 -0.88 2.27
C LEU A 25 5.95 -1.99 3.08
N LYS A 26 6.71 -2.90 2.45
CA LYS A 26 7.39 -4.01 3.13
C LYS A 26 8.56 -3.54 4.00
N ALA A 27 9.15 -2.39 3.68
CA ALA A 27 10.17 -1.74 4.51
C ALA A 27 9.59 -1.17 5.81
N MET A 28 8.26 -1.01 5.94
CA MET A 28 7.66 -0.57 7.19
C MET A 28 7.78 -1.62 8.29
N LYS A 29 8.15 -1.16 9.48
CA LYS A 29 8.25 -1.99 10.68
C LYS A 29 6.88 -2.59 11.02
N GLY A 30 6.83 -3.91 11.12
CA GLY A 30 5.62 -4.67 11.46
C GLY A 30 4.82 -5.17 10.26
N VAL A 31 5.20 -4.86 9.02
CA VAL A 31 4.59 -5.45 7.82
C VAL A 31 5.07 -6.88 7.62
N ASP A 32 4.11 -7.80 7.50
CA ASP A 32 4.34 -9.22 7.22
C ASP A 32 4.23 -9.50 5.71
N LYS A 33 3.10 -9.12 5.13
CA LYS A 33 2.74 -9.41 3.73
C LYS A 33 2.08 -8.18 3.11
N VAL A 34 2.42 -7.91 1.85
CA VAL A 34 1.82 -6.84 1.04
C VAL A 34 1.33 -7.46 -0.25
N GLU A 35 0.06 -7.26 -0.56
CA GLU A 35 -0.60 -7.66 -1.79
C GLU A 35 -1.20 -6.41 -2.45
N ILE A 36 -0.93 -6.24 -3.74
CA ILE A 36 -1.35 -5.08 -4.51
C ILE A 36 -2.37 -5.55 -5.53
N PHE A 37 -3.54 -4.92 -5.55
CA PHE A 37 -4.65 -5.24 -6.43
C PHE A 37 -4.89 -4.05 -7.37
N PRO A 38 -4.09 -3.92 -8.44
CA PRO A 38 -4.17 -2.78 -9.34
C PRO A 38 -5.54 -2.65 -10.02
N VAL A 39 -6.18 -3.77 -10.36
CA VAL A 39 -7.51 -3.80 -10.98
C VAL A 39 -8.60 -3.20 -10.06
N LYS A 40 -8.44 -3.33 -8.74
CA LYS A 40 -9.40 -2.81 -7.75
C LYS A 40 -8.98 -1.46 -7.16
N SER A 41 -7.79 -0.96 -7.51
CA SER A 41 -7.18 0.20 -6.86
C SER A 41 -7.02 0.00 -5.35
N GLU A 42 -6.65 -1.21 -4.94
CA GLU A 42 -6.55 -1.60 -3.52
C GLU A 42 -5.19 -2.22 -3.20
N ILE A 43 -4.78 -2.09 -1.93
CA ILE A 43 -3.67 -2.83 -1.35
C ILE A 43 -4.14 -3.54 -0.09
N SER A 44 -3.78 -4.80 0.07
CA SER A 44 -3.93 -5.55 1.32
C SER A 44 -2.59 -5.63 2.01
N ILE A 45 -2.54 -5.22 3.28
CA ILE A 45 -1.34 -5.32 4.10
C ILE A 45 -1.67 -6.17 5.33
N SER A 46 -0.86 -7.21 5.54
CA SER A 46 -0.81 -7.96 6.78
C SER A 46 0.27 -7.36 7.66
N PHE A 47 -0.08 -7.10 8.92
CA PHE A 47 0.85 -6.69 9.96
C PHE A 47 1.03 -7.84 10.94
N LYS A 48 2.26 -8.04 11.43
CA LYS A 48 2.56 -9.10 12.41
C LYS A 48 1.99 -8.81 13.79
N ASP A 49 1.91 -7.53 14.16
CA ASP A 49 1.70 -7.12 15.55
C ASP A 49 0.63 -6.02 15.65
N LYS A 50 1.00 -4.77 15.34
CA LYS A 50 0.10 -3.62 15.35
C LYS A 50 0.08 -2.94 13.99
N THR A 51 -1.11 -2.55 13.56
CA THR A 51 -1.29 -1.72 12.37
C THR A 51 -0.64 -0.36 12.64
N PRO A 52 0.29 0.11 11.79
CA PRO A 52 0.87 1.43 11.94
C PRO A 52 -0.19 2.50 11.71
N GLU A 53 0.06 3.70 12.22
CA GLU A 53 -0.84 4.82 12.02
C GLU A 53 -1.05 5.09 10.53
N LYS A 54 -2.29 5.44 10.18
CA LYS A 54 -2.68 5.72 8.79
C LYS A 54 -1.75 6.75 8.14
N SER A 55 -1.26 7.72 8.90
CA SER A 55 -0.33 8.76 8.43
C SER A 55 1.02 8.19 7.97
N VAL A 56 1.58 7.22 8.68
CA VAL A 56 2.85 6.56 8.32
C VAL A 56 2.66 5.73 7.05
N LEU A 57 1.54 5.02 7.01
CA LEU A 57 1.15 4.19 5.87
C LEU A 57 0.93 5.07 4.62
N ALA A 58 0.22 6.18 4.76
CA ALA A 58 0.01 7.17 3.71
C ALA A 58 1.34 7.75 3.23
N ALA A 59 2.28 8.09 4.13
CA ALA A 59 3.59 8.61 3.75
C ALA A 59 4.40 7.60 2.91
N ALA A 60 4.39 6.31 3.25
CA ALA A 60 5.04 5.27 2.46
C ALA A 60 4.41 5.12 1.07
N VAL A 61 3.07 5.17 0.99
CA VAL A 61 2.35 5.12 -0.29
C VAL A 61 2.63 6.37 -1.14
N THR A 62 2.69 7.56 -0.53
CA THR A 62 3.08 8.82 -1.20
C THR A 62 4.53 8.82 -1.68
N LYS A 63 5.44 8.21 -0.92
CA LYS A 63 6.85 8.06 -1.34
C LYS A 63 7.02 7.16 -2.56
N ALA A 64 6.09 6.23 -2.75
CA ALA A 64 5.99 5.41 -3.96
C ALA A 64 5.30 6.13 -5.14
N GLY A 65 4.75 7.33 -4.96
CA GLY A 65 4.04 8.09 -5.99
C GLY A 65 2.51 7.90 -5.99
N PHE A 66 1.97 7.25 -4.95
CA PHE A 66 0.56 6.91 -4.84
C PHE A 66 -0.13 7.70 -3.72
N SER A 67 -1.46 7.69 -3.70
CA SER A 67 -2.24 8.34 -2.64
C SER A 67 -3.14 7.34 -1.94
N LEU A 68 -3.10 7.32 -0.62
CA LEU A 68 -3.94 6.46 0.20
C LEU A 68 -5.32 7.12 0.37
N GLY A 69 -6.35 6.45 -0.14
CA GLY A 69 -7.74 6.93 -0.11
C GLY A 69 -8.38 6.86 1.28
N ALA A 70 -9.60 7.38 1.39
CA ALA A 70 -10.42 7.14 2.57
C ALA A 70 -10.61 5.62 2.76
N ALA A 71 -10.58 5.16 4.02
CA ALA A 71 -10.90 3.77 4.33
C ALA A 71 -12.36 3.53 3.91
N VAL A 72 -12.60 2.44 3.20
CA VAL A 72 -13.95 1.99 2.80
C VAL A 72 -14.62 1.33 3.99
#